data_AF-A0A6B3CAB1-F1
#
_entry.id   AF-A0A6B3CAB1-F1
#
_cell.length_a   1.000
_cell.length_b   1.000
_cell.length_c   1.000
_cell.angle_alpha   90.00
_cell.angle_beta   90.00
_cell.angle_gamma   90.00
#
_symmetry.space_group_name_H-M   'P 1'
#
loop_
_entity.id
_entity.type
_entity.pdbx_description
1 polymer ?
#
loop_
_entity_poly.entity_id
_entity_poly.type
_entity_poly.pdbx_seq_one_letter_code
_entity_poly.pdbx_strand_id
1 'polypeptide(L)'
;GWESFALDATSFVLDGTQYLVWAQQDVTIRGNSNLYIAPMANPWTLAGPAVLLTRPEHDWETAGFWVNEGPSVLVREGRVLLTYSGAATGPEYAMGLLTASTDADLLDPASWTKSPDPVLVRHPHH
;
A
#
# COMPACT_ATOMS: atom_id res chain seq x y z
N GLY A 1 13.97 -9.18 0.23
CA GLY A 1 15.36 -8.68 0.13
C GLY A 1 15.30 -7.17 0.07
N TRP A 2 16.13 -6.47 0.83
CA TRP A 2 16.14 -4.98 0.90
C TRP A 2 16.79 -4.32 -0.33
N GLU A 3 17.46 -5.12 -1.17
CA GLU A 3 18.23 -4.69 -2.35
C GLU A 3 17.37 -4.58 -3.63
N SER A 4 16.08 -4.87 -3.55
CA SER A 4 15.17 -4.78 -4.69
C SER A 4 14.64 -3.36 -4.90
N PHE A 5 13.98 -3.12 -6.03
CA PHE A 5 13.30 -1.87 -6.32
C PHE A 5 12.34 -1.48 -5.19
N ALA A 6 12.52 -0.30 -4.61
CA ALA A 6 11.69 0.26 -3.55
C ALA A 6 11.52 1.77 -3.73
N LEU A 7 10.31 2.28 -3.50
CA LEU A 7 9.95 3.68 -3.71
C LEU A 7 8.72 4.10 -2.89
N ASP A 8 8.32 5.36 -3.05
CA ASP A 8 7.06 5.95 -2.57
C ASP A 8 6.79 5.75 -1.08
N ALA A 9 7.84 5.84 -0.26
CA ALA A 9 7.69 5.72 1.18
C ALA A 9 6.85 6.88 1.74
N THR A 10 5.83 6.55 2.52
CA THR A 10 5.06 7.46 3.36
C THR A 10 5.11 7.01 4.81
N SER A 11 4.95 7.93 5.75
CA SER A 11 4.87 7.57 7.17
C SER A 11 3.67 8.23 7.84
N PHE A 12 3.12 7.54 8.83
CA PHE A 12 2.04 8.05 9.66
C PHE A 12 2.23 7.59 11.11
N VAL A 13 1.57 8.27 12.04
CA VAL A 13 1.61 7.95 13.47
C VAL A 13 0.21 7.54 13.91
N LEU A 14 0.11 6.42 14.62
CA LEU A 14 -1.08 5.97 15.31
C LEU A 14 -0.69 5.53 16.73
N ASP A 15 -1.40 6.05 17.73
CA ASP A 15 -1.18 5.73 19.16
C ASP A 15 0.30 5.80 19.61
N GLY A 16 1.02 6.81 19.10
CA GLY A 16 2.43 7.05 19.43
C GLY A 16 3.44 6.17 18.68
N THR A 17 2.97 5.22 17.85
CA THR A 17 3.82 4.39 16.99
C THR A 17 3.90 5.00 15.60
N GLN A 18 5.12 5.27 15.11
CA GLN A 18 5.34 5.66 13.72
C GLN A 18 5.47 4.42 12.84
N TYR A 19 4.71 4.37 11.75
CA TYR A 19 4.78 3.32 10.74
C TYR A 19 5.30 3.90 9.43
N LEU A 20 6.11 3.12 8.71
CA LEU A 20 6.46 3.36 7.32
C LEU A 20 5.62 2.44 6.44
N VAL A 21 5.04 2.99 5.39
CA VAL A 21 4.39 2.25 4.30
C VAL A 21 5.10 2.59 3.00
N TRP A 22 5.44 1.59 2.19
CA TRP A 22 6.17 1.82 0.95
C TRP A 22 5.85 0.77 -0.10
N ALA A 23 6.23 1.05 -1.35
CA ALA A 23 6.15 0.12 -2.45
C ALA A 23 7.50 -0.57 -2.66
N GLN A 24 7.50 -1.89 -2.81
CA GLN A 24 8.73 -2.65 -3.05
C GLN A 24 8.49 -3.92 -3.87
N GLN A 25 9.45 -4.28 -4.71
CA GLN A 25 9.45 -5.54 -5.43
C GLN A 25 9.86 -6.70 -4.52
N ASP A 26 9.10 -7.79 -4.54
CA ASP A 26 9.56 -9.10 -4.07
C ASP A 26 9.73 -10.01 -5.28
N VAL A 27 10.96 -10.48 -5.52
CA VAL A 27 11.30 -11.33 -6.68
C VAL A 27 10.59 -12.69 -6.67
N THR A 28 10.01 -13.10 -5.54
CA THR A 28 9.23 -14.32 -5.40
C THR A 28 7.72 -14.10 -5.64
N ILE A 29 7.27 -12.84 -5.67
CA ILE A 29 5.89 -12.46 -5.94
C ILE A 29 5.83 -11.92 -7.37
N ARG A 30 4.91 -12.45 -8.18
CA ARG A 30 4.70 -11.93 -9.52
C ARG A 30 4.28 -10.46 -9.46
N GLY A 31 5.07 -9.59 -10.08
CA GLY A 31 4.73 -8.20 -10.30
C GLY A 31 5.93 -7.26 -10.20
N ASN A 32 5.64 -5.96 -10.32
CA ASN A 32 6.61 -4.88 -10.26
C ASN A 32 6.82 -4.41 -8.82
N SER A 33 5.74 -4.23 -8.06
CA SER A 33 5.78 -3.75 -6.68
C SER A 33 4.53 -4.18 -5.91
N ASN A 34 4.72 -4.38 -4.61
CA ASN A 34 3.69 -4.62 -3.62
C ASN A 34 3.78 -3.53 -2.53
N LEU A 35 2.77 -3.40 -1.68
CA LEU A 35 2.85 -2.52 -0.51
C LEU A 35 3.21 -3.26 0.76
N TYR A 36 4.09 -2.64 1.53
CA TYR A 36 4.55 -3.14 2.82
C TYR A 36 4.34 -2.10 3.92
N ILE A 37 4.24 -2.57 5.16
CA ILE A 37 4.23 -1.75 6.38
C ILE A 37 5.27 -2.27 7.38
N ALA A 38 5.88 -1.37 8.13
CA ALA A 38 6.74 -1.71 9.28
C ALA A 38 6.73 -0.58 10.32
N PRO A 39 6.91 -0.89 11.62
CA PRO A 39 7.12 0.13 12.62
C PRO A 39 8.49 0.79 12.43
N MET A 40 8.65 2.04 12.88
CA MET A 40 9.90 2.82 12.79
C MET A 40 10.54 2.99 14.16
N ALA A 41 11.85 2.78 14.25
CA ALA A 41 12.64 3.06 15.45
C ALA A 41 13.02 4.54 15.54
N ASN A 42 13.17 5.17 14.38
CA ASN A 42 13.39 6.60 14.15
C ASN A 42 13.00 6.92 12.69
N PRO A 43 12.96 8.19 12.26
CA PRO A 43 12.42 8.57 10.95
C PRO A 43 13.13 8.01 9.70
N TRP A 44 14.22 7.24 9.84
CA TRP A 44 14.94 6.61 8.74
C TRP A 44 15.35 5.15 9.02
N THR A 45 14.90 4.56 10.13
CA THR A 45 15.26 3.19 10.53
C THR A 45 14.01 2.43 10.95
N LEU A 46 13.81 1.26 10.36
CA LEU A 46 12.71 0.36 10.74
C LEU A 46 12.99 -0.31 12.09
N ALA A 47 11.94 -0.51 12.89
CA ALA A 47 11.97 -1.19 14.18
C ALA A 47 11.63 -2.68 14.09
N GLY A 48 11.27 -3.19 12.90
CA GLY A 48 10.80 -4.55 12.73
C GLY A 48 10.79 -4.99 11.26
N PRO A 49 10.41 -6.26 11.00
CA PRO A 49 10.30 -6.78 9.65
C PRO A 49 9.19 -6.08 8.86
N ALA A 50 9.37 -6.02 7.54
CA ALA A 50 8.34 -5.59 6.60
C ALA A 50 7.20 -6.62 6.53
N VAL A 51 5.96 -6.14 6.59
CA VAL A 51 4.75 -6.94 6.42
C VAL A 51 4.08 -6.59 5.10
N LEU A 52 3.82 -7.59 4.25
CA LEU A 52 3.09 -7.42 2.99
C LEU A 52 1.61 -7.11 3.28
N LEU A 53 1.10 -5.98 2.79
CA LEU A 53 -0.31 -5.59 2.93
C LEU A 53 -1.14 -5.90 1.68
N THR A 54 -0.63 -5.57 0.51
CA THR A 54 -1.30 -5.84 -0.76
C THR A 54 -0.30 -6.11 -1.86
N ARG A 55 -0.70 -6.98 -2.80
CA ARG A 55 -0.04 -7.22 -4.07
C ARG A 55 -1.06 -6.97 -5.20
N PRO A 56 -0.60 -6.61 -6.40
CA PRO A 56 -1.46 -6.50 -7.57
C PRO A 56 -2.04 -7.88 -7.92
N GLU A 57 -3.37 -7.99 -7.93
CA GLU A 57 -4.05 -9.26 -8.22
C GLU A 57 -5.42 -9.09 -8.89
N HIS A 58 -6.05 -7.92 -8.78
CA HIS A 58 -7.24 -7.61 -9.54
C HIS A 58 -6.89 -7.23 -10.98
N ASP A 59 -7.82 -7.47 -11.92
CA ASP A 59 -7.62 -7.14 -13.33
C ASP A 59 -7.28 -5.66 -13.54
N TRP A 60 -7.89 -4.77 -12.75
CA TRP A 60 -7.62 -3.34 -12.80
C TRP A 60 -6.25 -2.95 -12.25
N GLU A 61 -5.62 -3.76 -11.40
CA GLU A 61 -4.28 -3.51 -10.82
C GLU A 61 -3.14 -3.98 -11.74
N THR A 62 -3.49 -4.81 -12.73
CA THR A 62 -2.53 -5.59 -13.53
C THR A 62 -2.52 -5.18 -15.01
N ALA A 63 -3.29 -4.16 -15.37
CA ALA A 63 -3.29 -3.57 -16.70
C ALA A 63 -1.94 -2.88 -17.00
N GLY A 64 -1.28 -3.30 -18.09
CA GLY A 64 0.05 -2.83 -18.47
C GLY A 64 1.16 -3.41 -17.59
N PHE A 65 1.19 -3.05 -16.30
CA PHE A 65 2.12 -3.55 -15.30
C PHE A 65 1.37 -4.04 -14.04
N TRP A 66 1.97 -4.96 -13.31
CA TRP A 66 1.42 -5.49 -12.06
C TRP A 66 1.98 -4.64 -10.93
N VAL A 67 1.26 -3.59 -10.54
CA VAL A 67 1.76 -2.54 -9.65
C VAL A 67 0.79 -2.32 -8.50
N ASN A 68 1.32 -2.22 -7.28
CA ASN A 68 0.72 -1.46 -6.19
C ASN A 68 1.80 -0.47 -5.69
N GLU A 69 1.57 0.83 -5.83
CA GLU A 69 2.53 1.89 -5.49
C GLU A 69 1.85 3.15 -4.93
N GLY A 70 2.61 4.23 -4.67
CA GLY A 70 2.06 5.51 -4.20
C GLY A 70 1.14 5.44 -2.96
N PRO A 71 1.53 4.75 -1.86
CA PRO A 71 0.69 4.67 -0.68
C PRO A 71 0.45 6.05 -0.04
N SER A 72 -0.77 6.28 0.40
CA SER A 72 -1.15 7.46 1.20
C SER A 72 -2.15 7.07 2.28
N VAL A 73 -1.99 7.63 3.48
CA VAL A 73 -2.76 7.22 4.66
C VAL A 73 -3.60 8.37 5.20
N LEU A 74 -4.88 8.09 5.44
CA LEU A 74 -5.84 8.94 6.15
C LEU A 74 -6.38 8.19 7.35
N VAL A 75 -6.21 8.74 8.56
CA VAL A 75 -6.84 8.23 9.78
C VAL A 75 -8.08 9.05 10.09
N ARG A 76 -9.25 8.43 10.08
CA ARG A 76 -10.53 9.11 10.29
C ARG A 76 -11.57 8.15 10.84
N GLU A 77 -12.34 8.61 11.83
CA GLU A 77 -13.54 7.89 12.33
C GLU A 77 -13.25 6.43 12.74
N GLY A 78 -12.15 6.23 13.48
CA GLY A 78 -11.75 4.90 13.97
C GLY A 78 -11.20 3.96 12.89
N ARG A 79 -10.83 4.50 11.72
CA ARG A 79 -10.29 3.72 10.60
C ARG A 79 -8.98 4.29 10.10
N VAL A 80 -8.10 3.39 9.67
CA VAL A 80 -6.93 3.68 8.85
C VAL A 80 -7.31 3.38 7.40
N LEU A 81 -7.33 4.41 6.56
CA LEU A 81 -7.60 4.34 5.14
C LEU A 81 -6.28 4.50 4.39
N LEU A 82 -5.81 3.44 3.76
CA LEU A 82 -4.56 3.42 3.02
C LEU A 82 -4.89 3.29 1.53
N THR A 83 -4.88 4.40 0.82
CA THR A 83 -5.02 4.41 -0.63
C THR A 83 -3.69 4.11 -1.30
N TYR A 84 -3.74 3.53 -2.49
CA TYR A 84 -2.58 3.23 -3.31
C TYR A 84 -2.95 3.26 -4.79
N SER A 85 -1.97 3.39 -5.67
CA SER A 85 -2.17 3.32 -7.12
C SER A 85 -1.87 1.93 -7.66
N GLY A 86 -2.57 1.49 -8.70
CA GLY A 86 -2.28 0.27 -9.44
C GLY A 86 -2.28 0.46 -10.95
N ALA A 87 -1.89 -0.60 -11.67
CA ALA A 87 -1.65 -0.62 -13.12
C ALA A 87 -0.44 0.22 -13.58
N ALA A 88 -0.21 0.28 -14.89
CA ALA A 88 0.77 1.21 -15.47
C ALA A 88 0.29 2.66 -15.38
N THR A 89 1.22 3.62 -15.42
CA THR A 89 0.97 5.08 -15.32
C THR A 89 0.31 5.70 -16.55
N GLY A 90 -0.40 4.90 -17.34
CA GLY A 90 -1.24 5.31 -18.46
C GLY A 90 -2.71 5.52 -18.05
N PRO A 91 -3.64 5.50 -19.02
CA PRO A 91 -5.08 5.66 -18.76
C PRO A 91 -5.70 4.58 -17.84
N GLU A 92 -5.02 3.46 -17.65
CA GLU A 92 -5.39 2.37 -16.76
C GLU A 92 -5.09 2.65 -15.28
N TYR A 93 -4.28 3.67 -14.98
CA TYR A 93 -3.89 4.01 -13.62
C TYR A 93 -5.11 4.36 -12.76
N ALA A 94 -5.24 3.71 -11.62
CA ALA A 94 -6.39 3.80 -10.74
C ALA A 94 -5.97 3.68 -9.27
N MET A 95 -6.79 4.18 -8.35
CA MET A 95 -6.53 4.08 -6.91
C MET A 95 -7.34 2.96 -6.27
N GLY A 96 -6.66 2.08 -5.53
CA GLY A 96 -7.26 1.14 -4.59
C GLY A 96 -7.31 1.71 -3.17
N LEU A 97 -7.90 0.91 -2.26
CA LEU A 97 -8.01 1.25 -0.85
C LEU A 97 -7.87 -0.01 0.01
N LEU A 98 -7.00 0.04 1.00
CA LEU A 98 -7.02 -0.85 2.15
C LEU A 98 -7.65 -0.12 3.34
N THR A 99 -8.47 -0.83 4.11
CA THR A 99 -9.09 -0.31 5.33
C THR A 99 -8.77 -1.21 6.52
N ALA A 100 -8.33 -0.62 7.63
CA ALA A 100 -8.19 -1.30 8.93
C ALA A 100 -8.86 -0.48 10.04
N SER A 101 -9.19 -1.13 11.15
CA SER A 101 -9.59 -0.44 12.40
C SER A 101 -8.35 0.23 13.03
N THR A 102 -8.53 1.36 13.69
CA THR A 102 -7.46 1.94 14.53
C THR A 102 -7.12 1.08 15.74
N ASP A 103 -8.02 0.21 16.18
CA ASP A 103 -7.82 -0.68 17.33
C ASP A 103 -7.20 -2.05 16.93
N ALA A 104 -6.93 -2.28 15.65
CA ALA A 104 -6.40 -3.53 15.14
C ALA A 104 -4.87 -3.56 15.13
N ASP A 105 -4.29 -4.77 15.07
CA ASP A 105 -2.86 -4.91 14.80
C ASP A 105 -2.60 -4.60 13.31
N LEU A 106 -2.06 -3.41 13.04
CA LEU A 106 -1.74 -2.98 11.67
C LEU A 106 -0.62 -3.81 11.00
N LEU A 107 0.13 -4.60 11.79
CA LEU A 107 1.16 -5.51 11.30
C LEU A 107 0.62 -6.92 11.03
N ASP A 108 -0.67 -7.17 11.25
CA ASP A 108 -1.38 -8.36 10.78
C ASP A 108 -2.07 -8.05 9.44
N PRO A 109 -1.68 -8.67 8.31
CA PRO A 109 -2.38 -8.51 7.03
C PRO A 109 -3.89 -8.79 7.11
N ALA A 110 -4.34 -9.66 8.03
CA ALA A 110 -5.75 -9.99 8.20
C ALA A 110 -6.58 -8.83 8.79
N SER A 111 -5.93 -7.81 9.38
CA SER A 111 -6.59 -6.58 9.85
C SER A 111 -7.04 -5.67 8.70
N TRP A 112 -6.54 -5.90 7.48
CA TRP A 112 -6.76 -5.05 6.33
C TRP A 112 -7.77 -5.66 5.36
N THR A 113 -8.78 -4.88 5.00
CA THR A 113 -9.72 -5.22 3.92
C THR A 113 -9.37 -4.43 2.67
N LYS A 114 -9.07 -5.14 1.58
CA LYS A 114 -8.84 -4.56 0.26
C LYS A 114 -10.15 -4.33 -0.48
N SER A 115 -10.33 -3.13 -1.04
CA SER A 115 -11.45 -2.85 -1.93
C SER A 115 -11.35 -3.70 -3.21
N PRO A 116 -12.40 -4.42 -3.61
CA PRO A 116 -12.36 -5.23 -4.84
C PRO A 116 -12.31 -4.35 -6.10
N ASP A 117 -12.96 -3.19 -6.05
CA ASP A 117 -13.03 -2.20 -7.12
C ASP A 117 -12.18 -0.96 -6.78
N PRO A 118 -11.64 -0.24 -7.78
CA PRO A 118 -10.91 0.99 -7.55
C PRO A 118 -11.83 2.09 -6.99
N VAL A 119 -11.30 2.89 -6.06
CA VAL A 119 -12.00 4.01 -5.41
C VAL A 119 -11.85 5.32 -6.16
N LEU A 120 -10.88 5.41 -7.06
CA LEU A 120 -10.73 6.51 -8.02
C LEU A 120 -10.19 5.97 -9.33
N VAL A 121 -10.81 6.37 -10.44
CA VAL A 121 -10.43 5.99 -11.80
C VAL A 121 -10.45 7.22 -12.70
N ARG A 122 -9.86 7.09 -13.89
CA ARG A 122 -10.08 8.06 -14.96
C ARG A 122 -11.58 8.29 -15.18
N HIS A 123 -11.96 9.53 -15.46
CA HIS A 123 -13.27 9.81 -16.02
C HIS A 123 -13.17 9.76 -17.55
N PRO A 124 -13.87 8.85 -18.26
CA PRO A 124 -13.62 8.56 -19.68
C PRO A 124 -13.93 9.71 -20.68
N HIS A 125 -14.38 10.88 -20.19
CA HIS A 125 -14.80 12.01 -21.02
C HIS A 125 -14.07 13.33 -20.73
N HIS A 126 -12.97 13.30 -19.96
CA HIS A 126 -12.10 14.46 -19.74
C HIS A 126 -10.64 14.06 -19.79
#